data_AF-A0A951YFF1-F1
#
_entry.id   AF-A0A951YFF1-F1
#
_cell.length_a   1.000
_cell.length_b   1.000
_cell.length_c   1.000
_cell.angle_alpha   90.00
_cell.angle_beta   90.00
_cell.angle_gamma   90.00
#
_symmetry.space_group_name_H-M   'P 1'
#
loop_
_entity.id
_entity.type
_entity.pdbx_description
1 polymer ?
#
loop_
_entity_poly.entity_id
_entity_poly.type
_entity_poly.pdbx_seq_one_letter_code
_entity_poly.pdbx_strand_id
1 'polypeptide(L)'
;MAVRPKNLREARDYYKGNSELAWWVFMRISGLFLVFLVFVHVFTNNITINVATVDYDYVAGRLARPAVKVFDSFLLGLAMLHGVNGLRVVLEDVIKRPGRRFWAKTVLFVVTAAVFVMGVMTLWAFSYQEMGDAVRNLASGH
;
A
#
# COMPACT_ATOMS: atom_id res chain seq x y z
N MET A 1 20.39 27.07 -8.42
CA MET A 1 20.07 28.50 -8.55
C MET A 1 18.58 28.63 -8.83
N ALA A 2 17.82 29.20 -7.90
CA ALA A 2 16.39 29.45 -8.12
C ALA A 2 16.24 30.61 -9.11
N VAL A 3 15.56 30.38 -10.24
CA VAL A 3 15.26 31.43 -11.21
C VAL A 3 14.22 32.35 -10.57
N ARG A 4 14.58 33.62 -10.37
CA ARG A 4 13.67 34.61 -9.80
C ARG A 4 12.52 34.85 -10.80
N PRO A 5 11.25 34.65 -10.39
CA PRO A 5 10.11 34.89 -11.28
C PRO A 5 10.07 36.37 -11.69
N LYS A 6 9.79 36.64 -12.97
CA LYS A 6 9.78 38.00 -13.54
C LYS A 6 8.47 38.73 -13.27
N ASN A 7 7.38 38.01 -12.96
CA ASN A 7 6.08 38.60 -12.66
C ASN A 7 5.30 37.79 -11.60
N LEU A 8 4.23 38.39 -11.06
CA LEU A 8 3.40 37.79 -9.99
C LEU A 8 2.65 36.53 -10.45
N ARG A 9 2.33 36.40 -11.75
CA ARG A 9 1.73 35.18 -12.30
C ARG A 9 2.73 34.03 -12.29
N GLU A 10 3.95 34.24 -12.76
CA GLU A 10 5.06 33.28 -12.69
C GLU A 10 5.42 32.93 -11.25
N ALA A 11 5.46 33.91 -10.34
CA ALA A 11 5.67 33.65 -8.93
C ALA A 11 4.54 32.79 -8.36
N ARG A 12 3.29 33.15 -8.67
CA ARG A 12 2.12 32.37 -8.27
C ARG A 12 2.13 30.97 -8.88
N ASP A 13 2.55 30.78 -10.12
CA ASP A 13 2.66 29.49 -10.82
C ASP A 13 3.81 28.64 -10.28
N TYR A 14 4.93 29.26 -9.90
CA TYR A 14 6.06 28.61 -9.20
C TYR A 14 5.68 28.14 -7.78
N TYR A 15 4.85 28.90 -7.07
CA TYR A 15 4.36 28.57 -5.73
C TYR A 15 2.97 27.89 -5.71
N LYS A 16 2.37 27.57 -6.86
CA LYS A 16 0.93 27.21 -6.98
C LYS A 16 0.54 25.83 -6.49
N GLY A 17 1.47 25.08 -5.93
CA GLY A 17 1.18 23.81 -5.33
C GLY A 17 2.44 23.26 -4.73
N ASN A 18 2.51 23.25 -3.40
CA ASN A 18 3.61 22.62 -2.69
C ASN A 18 3.41 21.10 -2.71
N SER A 19 3.35 20.52 -3.91
CA SER A 19 3.16 19.09 -4.13
C SER A 19 4.28 18.27 -3.51
N GLU A 20 5.49 18.83 -3.50
CA GLU A 20 6.63 18.28 -2.77
C GLU A 20 6.39 18.27 -1.26
N LEU A 21 5.92 19.37 -0.66
CA LEU A 21 5.50 19.37 0.75
C LEU A 21 4.35 18.41 1.01
N ALA A 22 3.36 18.31 0.12
CA ALA A 22 2.26 17.37 0.27
C ALA A 22 2.78 15.92 0.33
N TRP A 23 3.68 15.54 -0.58
CA TRP A 23 4.33 14.23 -0.56
C TRP A 23 5.23 14.03 0.65
N TRP A 24 5.95 15.07 1.08
CA TRP A 24 6.77 15.01 2.29
C TRP A 24 5.91 14.78 3.53
N VAL A 25 4.83 15.55 3.71
CA VAL A 25 3.87 15.39 4.81
C VAL A 25 3.24 14.00 4.75
N PHE A 26 2.82 13.56 3.56
CA PHE A 26 2.30 12.22 3.36
C PHE A 26 3.30 11.15 3.84
N MET A 27 4.58 11.22 3.48
CA MET A 27 5.59 10.24 3.91
C MET A 27 5.75 10.18 5.43
N ARG A 28 5.68 11.32 6.12
CA ARG A 28 5.78 11.36 7.60
C ARG A 28 4.55 10.77 8.27
N ILE A 29 3.37 11.22 7.84
CA ILE A 29 2.11 10.76 8.42
C ILE A 29 1.90 9.28 8.13
N SER A 30 2.01 8.86 6.86
CA SER A 30 1.87 7.45 6.48
C SER A 30 2.89 6.55 7.18
N GLY A 31 4.14 6.99 7.35
CA GLY A 31 5.16 6.25 8.09
C GLY A 31 4.74 5.99 9.54
N LEU A 32 4.21 7.00 10.23
CA LEU A 32 3.70 6.85 11.60
C LEU A 32 2.53 5.85 11.66
N PHE A 33 1.55 5.96 10.76
CA PHE A 33 0.45 4.99 10.68
C PHE A 33 0.95 3.57 10.38
N LEU A 34 1.93 3.44 9.48
CA LEU A 34 2.47 2.15 9.08
C LEU A 34 3.18 1.42 10.21
N VAL A 35 3.80 2.12 11.17
CA VAL A 35 4.37 1.47 12.37
C VAL A 35 3.29 0.65 13.09
N PHE A 36 2.11 1.23 13.31
CA PHE A 36 1.00 0.55 13.98
C PHE A 36 0.36 -0.52 13.11
N LEU A 37 0.08 -0.20 11.84
CA LEU A 37 -0.57 -1.12 10.92
C LEU A 37 0.28 -2.37 10.67
N VAL A 38 1.57 -2.19 10.39
CA VAL A 38 2.49 -3.32 10.18
C VAL A 38 2.65 -4.11 11.47
N PHE A 39 2.78 -3.45 12.63
CA PHE A 39 2.92 -4.15 13.90
C PHE A 39 1.71 -5.04 14.19
N VAL A 40 0.48 -4.51 14.12
CA VAL A 40 -0.74 -5.29 14.35
C VAL A 40 -0.87 -6.42 13.31
N HIS A 41 -0.53 -6.16 12.05
CA HIS A 41 -0.55 -7.17 11.01
C HIS A 41 0.43 -8.32 11.30
N VAL A 42 1.69 -8.02 11.61
CA VAL A 42 2.71 -9.03 11.92
C VAL A 42 2.36 -9.76 13.21
N PHE A 43 1.92 -9.03 14.24
CA PHE A 43 1.54 -9.62 15.52
C PHE A 43 0.42 -10.65 15.37
N THR A 44 -0.66 -10.28 14.69
CA THR A 44 -1.84 -11.16 14.54
C THR A 44 -1.63 -12.32 13.56
N ASN A 45 -0.77 -12.16 12.55
CA ASN A 45 -0.57 -13.18 11.51
C ASN A 45 0.71 -14.00 11.66
N ASN A 46 1.67 -13.60 12.51
CA ASN A 46 2.95 -14.31 12.62
C ASN A 46 3.34 -14.62 14.06
N ILE A 47 2.97 -13.76 15.02
CA ILE A 47 3.39 -13.93 16.42
C ILE A 47 2.35 -14.73 17.19
N THR A 48 1.05 -14.46 16.99
CA THR A 48 -0.02 -15.13 17.75
C THR A 48 -0.42 -16.48 17.17
N ILE A 49 0.07 -16.86 15.99
CA ILE A 49 -0.29 -18.10 15.33
C ILE A 49 0.96 -18.90 14.95
N ASN A 50 0.83 -20.23 14.96
CA ASN A 50 1.85 -21.09 14.39
C ASN A 50 1.69 -21.09 12.86
N VAL A 51 2.69 -20.59 12.12
CA VAL A 51 2.65 -20.57 10.65
C VAL A 51 2.48 -21.97 10.05
N ALA A 52 2.94 -23.02 10.74
CA ALA A 52 2.75 -24.40 10.30
C ALA A 52 1.29 -24.87 10.35
N THR A 53 0.38 -24.13 10.99
CA THR A 53 -1.03 -24.45 11.12
C THR A 53 -1.94 -23.49 10.34
N VAL A 54 -1.38 -22.69 9.43
CA VAL A 54 -2.17 -21.79 8.58
C VAL A 54 -2.73 -22.58 7.40
N ASP A 55 -4.05 -22.73 7.37
CA ASP A 55 -4.81 -23.38 6.31
C ASP A 55 -5.82 -22.43 5.65
N TYR A 56 -6.56 -22.95 4.67
CA TYR A 56 -7.60 -22.18 3.97
C TYR A 56 -8.69 -21.67 4.91
N ASP A 57 -9.14 -22.50 5.86
CA ASP A 57 -10.24 -22.17 6.77
C ASP A 57 -9.88 -21.03 7.72
N TYR A 58 -8.64 -21.01 8.21
CA TYR A 58 -8.11 -19.89 8.98
C TYR A 58 -8.16 -18.58 8.17
N VAL A 59 -7.67 -18.60 6.93
CA VAL A 59 -7.64 -17.41 6.06
C VAL A 59 -9.05 -16.95 5.72
N ALA A 60 -9.95 -17.88 5.35
CA ALA A 60 -11.33 -17.60 5.03
C ALA A 60 -12.08 -17.02 6.24
N GLY A 61 -11.93 -17.61 7.43
CA GLY A 61 -12.53 -17.12 8.67
C GLY A 61 -12.02 -15.74 9.09
N ARG A 62 -10.75 -15.42 8.81
CA ARG A 62 -10.17 -14.09 9.04
C ARG A 62 -10.73 -13.06 8.07
N LEU A 63 -10.72 -13.37 6.77
CA LEU A 63 -11.19 -12.48 5.69
C LEU A 63 -12.71 -12.32 5.67
N ALA A 64 -13.47 -13.22 6.30
CA ALA A 64 -14.91 -13.04 6.52
C ALA A 64 -15.23 -11.82 7.43
N ARG A 65 -14.27 -11.34 8.23
CA ARG A 65 -14.46 -10.22 9.16
C ARG A 65 -14.26 -8.87 8.45
N PRO A 66 -15.27 -7.97 8.42
CA PRO A 66 -15.14 -6.66 7.75
C PRO A 66 -14.01 -5.79 8.30
N ALA A 67 -13.81 -5.80 9.61
CA ALA A 67 -12.74 -5.04 10.25
C ALA A 67 -11.35 -5.43 9.72
N VAL A 68 -11.11 -6.72 9.47
CA VAL A 68 -9.85 -7.21 8.92
C VAL A 68 -9.64 -6.70 7.49
N LYS A 69 -10.66 -6.80 6.64
CA LYS A 69 -10.55 -6.34 5.24
C LYS A 69 -10.27 -4.85 5.15
N VAL A 70 -10.96 -4.04 5.95
CA VAL A 70 -10.74 -2.59 6.01
C VAL A 70 -9.34 -2.28 6.49
N PHE A 71 -8.90 -2.93 7.58
CA PHE A 71 -7.56 -2.77 8.11
C PHE A 71 -6.47 -3.13 7.09
N ASP A 72 -6.56 -4.32 6.47
CA ASP A 72 -5.59 -4.77 5.47
C ASP A 72 -5.65 -3.93 4.19
N SER A 73 -6.79 -3.33 3.85
CA SER A 73 -6.90 -2.38 2.73
C SER A 73 -6.15 -1.07 3.01
N PHE A 74 -6.25 -0.54 4.25
CA PHE A 74 -5.46 0.64 4.65
C PHE A 74 -3.97 0.32 4.67
N LEU A 75 -3.58 -0.85 5.20
CA LEU A 75 -2.19 -1.30 5.18
C LEU A 75 -1.69 -1.43 3.74
N LEU A 76 -2.42 -2.09 2.85
CA LEU A 76 -2.07 -2.23 1.43
C LEU A 76 -1.89 -0.86 0.76
N GLY A 77 -2.88 0.03 0.89
CA GLY A 77 -2.84 1.35 0.27
C GLY A 77 -1.68 2.21 0.77
N LEU A 78 -1.55 2.33 2.10
CA LEU A 78 -0.50 3.16 2.70
C LEU A 78 0.89 2.58 2.47
N ALA A 79 1.08 1.27 2.59
CA ALA A 79 2.39 0.64 2.40
C ALA A 79 2.84 0.77 0.94
N MET A 80 1.95 0.53 -0.02
CA MET A 80 2.27 0.65 -1.44
C MET A 80 2.60 2.10 -1.81
N LEU A 81 1.76 3.07 -1.44
CA LEU A 81 2.02 4.47 -1.75
C LEU A 81 3.29 5.00 -1.06
N HIS A 82 3.52 4.65 0.20
CA HIS A 82 4.72 5.03 0.94
C HIS A 82 5.98 4.42 0.32
N GLY A 83 5.98 3.10 0.10
CA GLY A 83 7.11 2.36 -0.45
C GLY A 83 7.48 2.83 -1.86
N VAL A 84 6.49 3.07 -2.71
CA VAL A 84 6.71 3.49 -4.10
C VAL A 84 7.22 4.92 -4.19
N ASN A 85 6.69 5.83 -3.37
CA ASN A 85 7.23 7.18 -3.33
C ASN A 85 8.67 7.21 -2.77
N GLY A 86 8.96 6.40 -1.74
CA GLY A 86 10.32 6.23 -1.23
C GLY A 86 11.28 5.69 -2.28
N LEU A 87 10.90 4.60 -2.96
CA LEU A 87 11.72 3.99 -4.00
C LEU A 87 11.88 4.91 -5.22
N ARG A 88 10.86 5.70 -5.57
CA ARG A 88 10.99 6.75 -6.60
C ARG A 88 12.12 7.71 -6.27
N VAL A 89 12.20 8.20 -5.02
CA VAL A 89 13.29 9.11 -4.59
C VAL A 89 14.64 8.40 -4.67
N VAL A 90 14.75 7.15 -4.21
CA VAL A 90 15.98 6.35 -4.33
C VAL A 90 16.41 6.19 -5.80
N LEU A 91 15.47 5.93 -6.72
CA LEU A 91 15.77 5.80 -8.15
C LEU A 91 16.28 7.12 -8.75
N GLU A 92 15.73 8.27 -8.30
CA GLU A 92 16.21 9.59 -8.70
C GLU A 92 17.66 9.83 -8.24
N ASP A 93 18.02 9.36 -7.06
CA ASP A 93 19.34 9.54 -6.48
C ASP A 93 20.38 8.56 -7.04
N VAL A 94 20.01 7.30 -7.27
CA VAL A 94 20.95 6.25 -7.67
C VAL A 94 21.18 6.22 -9.18
N ILE A 95 20.13 6.41 -10.01
CA ILE A 95 20.24 6.23 -11.46
C ILE A 95 20.47 7.57 -12.16
N LYS A 96 21.74 7.86 -12.47
CA LYS A 96 22.14 9.13 -13.11
C LYS A 96 21.78 9.23 -14.60
N ARG A 97 21.67 8.10 -15.31
CA ARG A 97 21.33 8.10 -16.75
C ARG A 97 19.83 8.29 -16.96
N PRO A 98 19.38 9.35 -17.68
CA PRO A 98 17.97 9.70 -17.76
C PRO A 98 17.10 8.61 -18.40
N GLY A 99 17.57 7.96 -19.46
CA GLY A 99 16.84 6.86 -20.11
C GLY A 99 16.66 5.65 -19.21
N ARG A 100 17.71 5.22 -18.48
CA ARG A 100 17.61 4.10 -17.53
C ARG A 100 16.68 4.43 -16.36
N ARG A 101 16.75 5.67 -15.85
CA ARG A 101 15.89 6.13 -14.77
C ARG A 101 14.42 6.16 -15.16
N PHE A 102 14.11 6.58 -16.38
CA PHE A 102 12.75 6.54 -16.93
C PHE A 102 12.21 5.11 -16.91
N TRP A 103 12.93 4.16 -17.50
CA TRP A 103 12.49 2.76 -17.55
C TRP A 103 12.38 2.12 -16.16
N ALA A 104 13.31 2.42 -15.24
CA ALA A 104 13.23 1.94 -13.86
C ALA A 104 11.96 2.43 -13.16
N LYS A 105 11.58 3.70 -13.33
CA LYS A 105 10.33 4.23 -12.79
C LYS A 105 9.10 3.62 -13.46
N THR A 106 9.13 3.40 -14.77
CA THR A 106 8.04 2.73 -15.49
C THR A 106 7.82 1.32 -14.92
N VAL A 107 8.88 0.53 -14.77
CA VAL A 107 8.79 -0.81 -14.17
C VAL A 107 8.26 -0.73 -12.75
N LEU A 108 8.78 0.20 -11.92
CA LEU A 108 8.29 0.41 -10.56
C LEU A 108 6.77 0.63 -10.53
N PHE A 109 6.25 1.56 -11.35
CA PHE A 109 4.82 1.88 -11.35
C PHE A 109 3.96 0.74 -11.91
N VAL A 110 4.42 0.02 -12.95
CA VAL A 110 3.70 -1.12 -13.51
C VAL A 110 3.59 -2.27 -12.51
N VAL A 111 4.71 -2.65 -11.90
CA VAL A 111 4.73 -3.72 -10.88
C VAL A 111 3.87 -3.33 -9.68
N THR A 112 3.98 -2.07 -9.23
CA THR A 112 3.15 -1.54 -8.16
C THR A 112 1.67 -1.66 -8.49
N ALA A 113 1.25 -1.22 -9.67
CA ALA A 113 -0.14 -1.25 -10.08
C ALA A 113 -0.66 -2.69 -10.15
N ALA A 114 0.13 -3.61 -10.71
CA ALA A 114 -0.22 -5.03 -10.76
C ALA A 114 -0.39 -5.63 -9.36
N VAL A 115 0.56 -5.42 -8.46
CA VAL A 115 0.49 -5.91 -7.07
C VAL A 115 -0.67 -5.28 -6.30
N PHE A 116 -0.92 -3.98 -6.49
CA PHE A 116 -2.02 -3.29 -5.85
C PHE A 116 -3.38 -3.84 -6.31
N VAL A 117 -3.57 -4.01 -7.63
CA VAL A 117 -4.78 -4.60 -8.20
C VAL A 117 -4.98 -6.02 -7.70
N MET A 118 -3.94 -6.86 -7.75
CA MET A 118 -4.02 -8.22 -7.21
C MET A 118 -4.35 -8.23 -5.71
N GLY A 119 -3.75 -7.35 -4.92
CA GLY A 119 -4.04 -7.24 -3.48
C GLY A 119 -5.49 -6.82 -3.20
N VAL A 120 -5.99 -5.83 -3.92
CA VAL A 120 -7.40 -5.40 -3.81
C VAL A 120 -8.33 -6.53 -4.25
N MET A 121 -8.04 -7.21 -5.36
CA MET A 121 -8.81 -8.37 -5.79
C MET A 121 -8.82 -9.46 -4.72
N THR A 122 -7.68 -9.84 -4.14
CA THR A 122 -7.62 -10.88 -3.10
C THR A 122 -8.43 -10.52 -1.86
N LEU A 123 -8.42 -9.24 -1.44
CA LEU A 123 -9.22 -8.79 -0.29
C LEU A 123 -10.73 -8.79 -0.60
N TRP A 124 -11.12 -8.44 -1.83
CA TRP A 124 -12.50 -8.11 -2.17
C TRP A 124 -13.19 -9.10 -3.13
N ALA A 125 -12.50 -10.11 -3.66
CA ALA A 125 -13.05 -11.05 -4.65
C ALA A 125 -14.17 -11.94 -4.13
N PHE A 126 -14.19 -12.24 -2.83
CA PHE A 126 -15.27 -13.02 -2.20
C PHE A 126 -16.03 -12.15 -1.19
N SER A 127 -17.36 -12.18 -1.24
CA SER A 127 -18.18 -11.43 -0.29
C SER A 127 -18.05 -12.01 1.13
N TYR A 128 -18.35 -11.19 2.13
CA TYR A 128 -18.30 -11.59 3.54
C TYR A 128 -19.21 -12.79 3.84
N GLN A 129 -20.35 -12.85 3.16
CA GLN A 129 -21.34 -13.92 3.32
C GLN A 129 -20.84 -15.21 2.68
N GLU A 130 -20.31 -15.15 1.45
CA GLU A 130 -19.79 -16.33 0.75
C GLU A 130 -18.65 -17.02 1.51
N MET A 131 -17.70 -16.26 2.08
CA MET A 131 -16.63 -16.85 2.89
C MET A 131 -17.13 -17.38 4.24
N GLY A 132 -18.07 -16.69 4.88
CA GLY A 132 -18.67 -17.16 6.14
C GLY A 132 -19.52 -18.41 5.96
N ASP A 133 -20.25 -18.50 4.85
CA ASP A 133 -21.08 -19.65 4.49
C ASP A 133 -20.23 -20.85 4.09
N ALA A 134 -19.13 -20.65 3.35
CA ALA A 134 -18.17 -21.70 3.06
C ALA A 134 -17.63 -22.35 4.34
N VAL A 135 -17.19 -21.54 5.32
CA VAL A 135 -16.71 -22.04 6.62
C VAL A 135 -17.82 -22.76 7.39
N ARG A 136 -19.04 -22.21 7.44
CA ARG A 136 -20.19 -22.85 8.11
C ARG A 136 -20.55 -24.20 7.49
N ASN A 137 -20.49 -24.32 6.16
CA ASN A 137 -20.82 -25.54 5.44
C ASN A 137 -19.74 -26.62 5.59
N LEU A 138 -18.47 -26.25 5.74
CA LEU A 138 -17.40 -27.19 6.08
C LEU A 138 -17.52 -27.70 7.52
N ALA A 139 -17.92 -26.82 8.46
CA ALA A 139 -18.10 -27.17 9.86
C ALA A 139 -19.35 -28.03 10.14
N SER A 140 -20.39 -27.95 9.29
CA SER A 140 -21.64 -28.72 9.43
C SER A 140 -21.61 -30.07 8.69
N GLY A 141 -20.56 -30.36 7.94
CA GLY A 141 -20.37 -31.62 7.19
C GLY A 141 -19.78 -32.78 8.00
N HIS A 142 -19.62 -32.61 9.32
CA HIS A 142 -19.19 -33.64 10.27
C HIS A 142 -20.26 -33.89 11.33
#